data_AF-A0A3D3QB40-F1
#
_entry.id   AF-A0A3D3QB40-F1
#
_cell.length_a   1.000
_cell.length_b   1.000
_cell.length_c   1.000
_cell.angle_alpha   90.00
_cell.angle_beta   90.00
_cell.angle_gamma   90.00
#
_symmetry.space_group_name_H-M   'P 1'
#
loop_
_entity.id
_entity.type
_entity.pdbx_description
1 polymer ?
#
loop_
_entity_poly.entity_id
_entity_poly.type
_entity_poly.pdbx_seq_one_letter_code
_entity_poly.pdbx_strand_id
1 'polypeptide(L)'
;MGLLAHTDLEEKYTKSKTELEAMLAIALGGLAAEELFFGESGTGPGSDLAYATEVAAMMVGALGMGGSLLSYEAVDDGAVNSKNLVGRVLSDPEAKSRVEAILHDQKQRILGVLNDNRDMVMALRDALVERDELVGEEIIEVIRGSLARRPSLVPVEA
;
A
#
# COMPACT_ATOMS: atom_id res chain seq x y z
N MET A 1 -6.75 18.44 -3.84
CA MET A 1 -6.58 17.02 -4.17
C MET A 1 -5.20 16.87 -4.78
N GLY A 2 -4.33 16.09 -4.14
CA GLY A 2 -2.97 15.82 -4.62
C GLY A 2 -2.93 14.55 -5.45
N LEU A 3 -1.93 14.44 -6.34
CA LEU A 3 -1.67 13.24 -7.14
C LEU A 3 -0.21 12.84 -6.90
N LEU A 4 0.05 11.53 -6.74
CA LEU A 4 1.39 10.97 -6.76
C LEU A 4 1.55 10.12 -8.01
N ALA A 5 2.47 10.50 -8.88
CA ALA A 5 2.86 9.71 -10.04
C ALA A 5 4.12 8.89 -9.72
N HIS A 6 4.09 7.60 -10.06
CA HIS A 6 5.26 6.74 -10.02
C HIS A 6 5.41 6.03 -11.36
N THR A 7 6.66 5.72 -11.71
CA THR A 7 7.00 4.97 -12.92
C THR A 7 7.83 3.77 -12.51
N ASP A 8 7.47 2.60 -13.03
CA ASP A 8 8.30 1.41 -12.85
C ASP A 8 9.65 1.61 -13.54
N LEU A 9 10.74 1.29 -12.85
CA LEU A 9 12.11 1.44 -13.37
C LEU A 9 12.44 0.42 -14.47
N GLU A 10 11.71 -0.69 -14.52
CA GLU A 10 11.88 -1.79 -15.46
C GLU A 10 10.52 -2.38 -15.85
N GLU A 11 10.37 -2.82 -17.10
CA GLU A 11 9.21 -3.60 -17.52
C GLU A 11 9.26 -4.99 -16.87
N LYS A 12 8.38 -5.23 -15.89
CA LYS A 12 8.25 -6.53 -15.24
C LYS A 12 6.92 -7.19 -15.60
N TYR A 13 7.00 -8.39 -16.18
CA TYR A 13 5.82 -9.18 -16.55
C TYR A 13 5.21 -9.99 -15.39
N THR A 14 5.95 -10.17 -14.29
CA THR A 14 5.49 -10.93 -13.11
C THR A 14 5.86 -10.19 -11.83
N LYS A 15 5.05 -10.34 -10.78
CA LYS A 15 5.29 -9.74 -9.46
C LYS A 15 5.34 -10.83 -8.39
N SER A 16 6.33 -10.74 -7.51
CA SER A 16 6.42 -11.59 -6.33
C SER A 16 5.37 -11.20 -5.28
N LYS A 17 5.13 -12.09 -4.31
CA LYS A 17 4.26 -11.80 -3.16
C LYS A 17 4.68 -10.52 -2.43
N THR A 18 5.98 -10.37 -2.16
CA THR A 18 6.53 -9.20 -1.46
C THR A 18 6.31 -7.91 -2.23
N GLU A 19 6.39 -7.94 -3.57
CA GLU A 19 6.11 -6.77 -4.41
C GLU A 19 4.62 -6.40 -4.37
N LEU A 20 3.71 -7.37 -4.42
CA LEU A 20 2.27 -7.11 -4.29
C LEU A 20 1.93 -6.56 -2.89
N GLU A 21 2.49 -7.13 -1.83
CA GLU A 21 2.33 -6.61 -0.46
C GLU A 21 2.85 -5.17 -0.32
N ALA A 22 3.97 -4.85 -0.98
CA ALA A 22 4.48 -3.47 -1.00
C ALA A 22 3.52 -2.52 -1.74
N MET A 23 2.92 -2.95 -2.85
CA MET A 23 1.92 -2.17 -3.58
C MET A 23 0.67 -1.92 -2.74
N LEU A 24 0.20 -2.93 -2.00
CA LEU A 24 -0.89 -2.79 -1.03
C LEU A 24 -0.55 -1.77 0.06
N ALA A 25 0.66 -1.84 0.64
CA ALA A 25 1.11 -0.91 1.66
C ALA A 25 1.18 0.54 1.13
N ILE A 26 1.63 0.74 -0.11
CA ILE A 26 1.66 2.05 -0.77
C ILE A 26 0.23 2.59 -0.97
N ALA A 27 -0.67 1.78 -1.53
CA ALA A 27 -2.06 2.17 -1.77
C ALA A 27 -2.79 2.55 -0.47
N LEU A 28 -2.50 1.84 0.62
CA LEU A 28 -3.09 2.13 1.94
C LEU A 28 -2.40 3.30 2.68
N GLY A 29 -1.30 3.84 2.13
CA GLY A 29 -0.48 4.86 2.78
C GLY A 29 -1.22 6.18 3.01
N GLY A 30 -2.05 6.62 2.06
CA GLY A 30 -2.85 7.84 2.22
C GLY A 30 -3.86 7.73 3.37
N LEU A 31 -4.63 6.63 3.38
CA LEU A 31 -5.58 6.33 4.46
C LEU A 31 -4.89 6.24 5.82
N ALA A 32 -3.79 5.48 5.90
CA ALA A 32 -3.02 5.32 7.14
C ALA A 32 -2.43 6.66 7.63
N ALA A 33 -1.93 7.49 6.72
CA ALA A 33 -1.41 8.82 7.06
C ALA A 33 -2.52 9.72 7.61
N GLU A 34 -3.69 9.76 6.96
CA GLU A 34 -4.79 10.58 7.45
C GLU A 34 -5.24 10.16 8.87
N GLU A 35 -5.41 8.87 9.11
CA GLU A 35 -5.73 8.37 10.46
C GLU A 35 -4.64 8.72 11.48
N LEU A 36 -3.36 8.57 11.12
CA LEU A 36 -2.24 8.82 12.03
C LEU A 36 -2.10 10.30 12.41
N PHE A 37 -2.30 11.21 11.46
CA PHE A 37 -2.06 12.64 11.65
C PHE A 37 -3.31 13.44 12.01
N PHE A 38 -4.50 12.99 11.58
CA PHE A 38 -5.77 13.69 11.80
C PHE A 38 -6.77 12.91 12.66
N GLY A 39 -6.52 11.62 12.95
CA GLY A 39 -7.40 10.78 13.78
C GLY A 39 -8.59 10.17 13.04
N GLU A 40 -8.81 10.57 11.79
CA GLU A 40 -9.82 10.03 10.89
C GLU A 40 -9.32 10.10 9.44
N SER A 41 -9.89 9.28 8.56
CA SER A 41 -9.66 9.37 7.11
C SER A 41 -10.89 9.93 6.40
N GLY A 42 -10.64 10.77 5.41
CA GLY A 42 -11.67 11.32 4.53
C GLY A 42 -12.04 10.36 3.40
N THR A 43 -12.60 10.91 2.33
CA THR A 43 -13.01 10.13 1.14
C THR A 43 -11.93 10.04 0.06
N GLY A 44 -10.81 10.77 0.22
CA GLY A 44 -9.73 10.86 -0.76
C GLY A 44 -9.10 9.51 -1.12
N PRO A 45 -8.74 8.65 -0.15
CA PRO A 45 -8.11 7.35 -0.41
C PRO A 45 -9.01 6.28 -1.05
N GLY A 46 -10.26 6.61 -1.43
CA GLY A 46 -11.25 5.63 -1.88
C GLY A 46 -10.82 4.84 -3.13
N SER A 47 -10.17 5.49 -4.10
CA SER A 47 -9.64 4.81 -5.29
C SER A 47 -8.48 3.88 -4.97
N ASP A 48 -7.60 4.28 -4.05
CA ASP A 48 -6.46 3.48 -3.63
C ASP A 48 -6.90 2.26 -2.81
N LEU A 49 -7.94 2.41 -1.98
CA LEU A 49 -8.55 1.29 -1.26
C LEU A 49 -9.22 0.28 -2.21
N ALA A 50 -9.90 0.76 -3.25
CA ALA A 50 -10.48 -0.11 -4.27
C ALA A 50 -9.39 -0.92 -5.00
N TYR A 51 -8.30 -0.25 -5.38
CA TYR A 51 -7.13 -0.90 -5.98
C TYR A 51 -6.49 -1.93 -5.05
N ALA A 52 -6.26 -1.57 -3.79
CA ALA A 52 -5.73 -2.50 -2.79
C ALA A 52 -6.61 -3.74 -2.63
N THR A 53 -7.93 -3.55 -2.61
CA THR A 53 -8.90 -4.66 -2.54
C THR A 53 -8.80 -5.59 -3.73
N GLU A 54 -8.67 -5.05 -4.95
CA GLU A 54 -8.50 -5.85 -6.17
C GLU A 54 -7.22 -6.69 -6.12
N VAL A 55 -6.09 -6.06 -5.76
CA VAL A 55 -4.80 -6.75 -5.65
C VAL A 55 -4.83 -7.86 -4.59
N ALA A 56 -5.39 -7.58 -3.41
CA ALA A 56 -5.51 -8.58 -2.35
C ALA A 56 -6.45 -9.73 -2.75
N ALA A 57 -7.55 -9.45 -3.46
CA ALA A 57 -8.43 -10.48 -3.99
C ALA A 57 -7.72 -11.36 -5.04
N MET A 58 -6.88 -10.79 -5.91
CA MET A 58 -6.05 -11.57 -6.84
C MET A 58 -5.04 -12.46 -6.11
N MET A 59 -4.39 -11.94 -5.06
CA MET A 59 -3.46 -12.71 -4.23
C MET A 59 -4.11 -13.94 -3.60
N VAL A 60 -5.34 -13.81 -3.12
CA VAL A 60 -6.10 -14.90 -2.50
C VAL A 60 -6.72 -15.84 -3.53
N GLY A 61 -7.30 -15.29 -4.59
CA GLY A 61 -8.20 -16.03 -5.48
C GLY A 61 -7.58 -16.59 -6.75
N ALA A 62 -6.38 -16.13 -7.15
CA ALA A 62 -5.74 -16.56 -8.39
C ALA A 62 -4.27 -16.95 -8.22
N LEU A 63 -3.53 -16.24 -7.36
CA LEU A 63 -2.07 -16.35 -7.28
C LEU A 63 -1.55 -17.32 -6.21
N GLY A 64 -2.43 -17.88 -5.38
CA GLY A 64 -2.04 -18.77 -4.29
C GLY A 64 -1.23 -18.10 -3.17
N MET A 65 -1.29 -16.77 -3.06
CA MET A 65 -0.44 -15.96 -2.16
C MET A 65 -1.13 -15.58 -0.84
N GLY A 66 -2.42 -15.88 -0.72
CA GLY A 66 -3.25 -15.57 0.43
C GLY A 66 -3.59 -16.76 1.32
N GLY A 67 -2.76 -17.81 1.37
CA GLY A 67 -2.92 -18.95 2.28
C GLY A 67 -3.77 -20.13 1.75
N SER A 68 -4.35 -20.00 0.56
CA SER A 68 -4.97 -21.09 -0.19
C SER A 68 -4.24 -21.27 -1.51
N LEU A 69 -4.12 -22.51 -2.00
CA LEU A 69 -3.59 -22.81 -3.35
C LEU A 69 -4.71 -22.99 -4.40
N LEU A 70 -5.96 -22.83 -4.00
CA LEU A 70 -7.09 -22.89 -4.92
C LEU A 70 -7.11 -21.63 -5.79
N SER A 71 -7.24 -21.82 -7.09
CA SER A 71 -7.53 -20.74 -8.02
C SER A 71 -9.00 -20.77 -8.41
N TYR A 72 -9.71 -19.67 -8.15
CA TYR A 72 -11.08 -19.47 -8.59
C TYR A 72 -11.16 -19.33 -10.13
N GLU A 73 -10.04 -19.09 -10.82
CA GLU A 73 -9.97 -19.12 -12.28
C GLU A 73 -10.09 -20.53 -12.85
N ALA A 74 -9.78 -21.58 -12.07
CA ALA A 74 -9.99 -22.96 -12.47
C ALA A 74 -11.48 -23.36 -12.44
N VAL A 75 -12.34 -22.56 -11.82
CA VAL A 75 -13.79 -22.77 -11.77
C VAL A 75 -14.42 -22.09 -12.99
N ASP A 76 -14.69 -22.89 -14.03
CA ASP A 76 -15.42 -22.49 -15.23
C ASP A 76 -16.93 -22.54 -14.98
N ASP A 77 -17.56 -21.37 -14.86
CA ASP A 77 -19.01 -21.22 -14.62
C ASP A 77 -19.80 -20.88 -15.90
N GLY A 78 -19.20 -21.06 -17.09
CA GLY A 78 -19.87 -20.78 -18.36
C GLY A 78 -19.93 -19.29 -18.73
N ALA A 79 -20.07 -19.06 -20.04
CA ALA A 79 -19.62 -17.88 -20.79
C ALA A 79 -20.32 -16.52 -20.54
N VAL A 80 -21.00 -16.29 -19.42
CA VAL A 80 -21.73 -15.02 -19.18
C VAL A 80 -21.36 -14.32 -17.86
N ASN A 81 -20.87 -15.03 -16.83
CA ASN A 81 -20.53 -14.45 -15.52
C ASN A 81 -19.09 -14.71 -15.03
N SER A 82 -18.24 -15.26 -15.88
CA SER A 82 -16.93 -15.84 -15.53
C SER A 82 -15.78 -14.83 -15.30
N LYS A 83 -16.03 -13.51 -15.22
CA LYS A 83 -14.97 -12.48 -15.14
C LYS A 83 -14.87 -11.68 -13.85
N ASN A 84 -15.73 -11.93 -12.85
CA ASN A 84 -15.67 -11.18 -11.59
C ASN A 84 -14.91 -11.95 -10.49
N LEU A 85 -13.58 -12.02 -10.60
CA LEU A 85 -12.74 -12.65 -9.57
C LEU A 85 -12.97 -12.03 -8.18
N VAL A 86 -12.94 -10.70 -8.11
CA VAL A 86 -13.13 -9.95 -6.85
C VAL A 86 -14.47 -10.32 -6.22
N GLY A 87 -15.56 -10.30 -6.98
CA GLY A 87 -16.89 -10.67 -6.49
C GLY A 87 -16.96 -12.10 -5.96
N ARG A 88 -16.32 -13.07 -6.62
CA ARG A 88 -16.27 -14.47 -6.16
C ARG A 88 -15.48 -14.61 -4.86
N VAL A 89 -14.31 -14.00 -4.79
CA VAL A 89 -13.45 -14.01 -3.59
C VAL A 89 -14.15 -13.35 -2.40
N LEU A 90 -14.81 -12.21 -2.61
CA LEU A 90 -15.49 -11.48 -1.53
C LEU A 90 -16.84 -12.08 -1.12
N SER A 91 -17.44 -12.93 -1.95
CA SER A 91 -18.66 -13.68 -1.62
C SER A 91 -18.39 -14.94 -0.79
N ASP A 92 -17.15 -15.44 -0.83
CA ASP A 92 -16.69 -16.55 0.00
C ASP A 92 -16.22 -16.00 1.38
N PRO A 93 -16.85 -16.40 2.50
CA PRO A 93 -16.50 -15.86 3.81
C PRO A 93 -15.05 -16.12 4.22
N GLU A 94 -14.48 -17.26 3.85
CA GLU A 94 -13.11 -17.62 4.23
C GLU A 94 -12.12 -16.83 3.38
N ALA A 95 -12.35 -16.75 2.07
CA ALA A 95 -11.50 -15.98 1.17
C ALA A 95 -11.56 -14.47 1.48
N LYS A 96 -12.76 -13.94 1.74
CA LYS A 96 -12.94 -12.55 2.23
C LYS A 96 -12.14 -12.29 3.50
N SER A 97 -12.18 -13.20 4.48
CA SER A 97 -11.40 -13.03 5.72
C SER A 97 -9.90 -12.97 5.46
N ARG A 98 -9.39 -13.71 4.46
CA ARG A 98 -7.98 -13.67 4.07
C ARG A 98 -7.61 -12.37 3.36
N VAL A 99 -8.52 -11.82 2.54
CA VAL A 99 -8.35 -10.48 1.94
C VAL A 99 -8.26 -9.41 3.03
N GLU A 100 -9.20 -9.41 3.97
CA GLU A 100 -9.22 -8.46 5.11
C GLU A 100 -7.94 -8.56 5.95
N ALA A 101 -7.47 -9.78 6.23
CA ALA A 101 -6.24 -9.99 6.99
C ALA A 101 -5.02 -9.37 6.27
N ILE A 102 -4.87 -9.62 4.96
CA ILE A 102 -3.77 -9.05 4.17
C ILE A 102 -3.82 -7.53 4.19
N LEU A 103 -5.00 -6.93 3.96
CA LEU A 103 -5.16 -5.47 3.95
C LEU A 103 -4.86 -4.87 5.33
N HIS A 104 -5.32 -5.51 6.40
CA HIS A 104 -5.05 -5.07 7.76
C HIS A 104 -3.55 -5.12 8.08
N ASP A 105 -2.88 -6.22 7.74
CA ASP A 105 -1.43 -6.38 7.96
C ASP A 105 -0.63 -5.29 7.22
N GLN A 106 -0.97 -5.01 5.96
CA GLN A 106 -0.28 -3.96 5.20
C GLN A 106 -0.61 -2.55 5.72
N LYS A 107 -1.84 -2.30 6.18
CA LYS A 107 -2.19 -1.04 6.88
C LYS A 107 -1.36 -0.86 8.16
N GLN A 108 -1.24 -1.89 8.99
CA GLN A 108 -0.43 -1.81 10.22
C GLN A 108 1.05 -1.61 9.91
N ARG A 109 1.57 -2.30 8.88
CA ARG A 109 2.94 -2.13 8.41
C ARG A 109 3.21 -0.68 8.00
N ILE A 110 2.35 -0.08 7.16
CA ILE A 110 2.58 1.29 6.69
C ILE A 110 2.37 2.31 7.82
N LEU A 111 1.43 2.08 8.76
CA LEU A 111 1.30 2.89 9.96
C LEU A 111 2.61 2.92 10.77
N GLY A 112 3.25 1.77 10.96
CA GLY A 112 4.56 1.67 11.62
C GLY A 112 5.62 2.49 10.89
N VAL A 113 5.73 2.32 9.57
CA VAL A 113 6.67 3.10 8.74
C VAL A 113 6.41 4.61 8.83
N LEU A 114 5.15 5.06 8.76
CA LEU A 114 4.81 6.47 8.85
C LEU A 114 5.11 7.04 10.24
N ASN A 115 4.82 6.28 11.30
CA ASN A 115 5.07 6.69 12.67
C ASN A 115 6.58 6.78 12.97
N ASP A 116 7.36 5.78 12.58
CA ASP A 116 8.82 5.78 12.74
C ASP A 116 9.51 6.87 11.91
N ASN A 117 8.80 7.38 10.89
CA ASN A 117 9.29 8.41 9.99
C ASN A 117 8.49 9.70 9.99
N ARG A 118 7.87 10.01 11.13
CA ARG A 118 7.01 11.19 11.32
C ARG A 118 7.72 12.51 10.98
N ASP A 119 8.98 12.68 11.37
CA ASP A 119 9.81 13.83 11.02
C ASP A 119 9.96 14.02 9.52
N MET A 120 10.14 12.94 8.76
CA MET A 120 10.26 13.00 7.30
C MET A 120 8.95 13.38 6.64
N VAL A 121 7.83 12.80 7.10
CA VAL A 121 6.49 13.13 6.58
C VAL A 121 6.19 14.61 6.78
N MET A 122 6.54 15.16 7.95
CA MET A 122 6.39 16.58 8.24
C MET A 122 7.27 17.46 7.36
N ALA A 123 8.53 17.05 7.12
CA ALA A 123 9.44 17.77 6.23
C ALA A 123 8.93 17.79 4.78
N LEU A 124 8.41 16.66 4.28
CA LEU A 124 7.83 16.57 2.94
C LEU A 124 6.57 17.42 2.81
N ARG A 125 5.69 17.42 3.84
CA ARG A 125 4.54 18.31 3.91
C ARG A 125 4.96 19.76 3.81
N ASP A 126 5.92 20.20 4.63
CA ASP A 126 6.36 21.61 4.67
C ASP A 126 6.93 22.04 3.32
N ALA A 127 7.76 21.19 2.70
CA ALA A 127 8.30 21.44 1.37
C ALA A 127 7.19 21.53 0.30
N LEU A 128 6.19 20.64 0.34
CA LEU A 128 5.10 20.64 -0.62
C LEU A 128 4.16 21.86 -0.44
N VAL A 129 3.93 22.29 0.79
CA VAL A 129 3.16 23.51 1.09
C VAL A 129 3.89 24.77 0.59
N GLU A 130 5.22 24.79 0.65
CA GLU A 130 6.02 25.91 0.16
C GLU A 130 6.11 25.95 -1.37
N ARG A 131 6.17 24.79 -2.03
CA ARG A 131 6.51 24.69 -3.47
C ARG A 131 5.35 24.30 -4.37
N ASP A 132 4.19 23.97 -3.81
CA ASP A 132 2.99 23.41 -4.46
C ASP A 132 3.19 22.03 -5.15
N GLU A 133 4.39 21.76 -5.67
CA GLU A 133 4.79 20.50 -6.31
C GLU A 133 6.23 20.13 -5.89
N LEU A 134 6.54 18.84 -5.86
CA LEU A 134 7.90 18.32 -5.66
C LEU A 134 8.20 17.28 -6.74
N VAL A 135 9.32 17.43 -7.44
CA VAL A 135 9.81 16.38 -8.35
C VAL A 135 10.64 15.34 -7.59
N GLY A 136 10.87 14.18 -8.21
CA GLY A 136 11.51 13.02 -7.56
C GLY A 136 12.84 13.34 -6.89
N GLU A 137 13.71 14.13 -7.50
CA GLU A 137 15.00 14.53 -6.90
C GLU A 137 14.81 15.36 -5.63
N GLU A 138 13.87 16.32 -5.64
CA GLU A 138 13.55 17.16 -4.48
C GLU A 138 12.96 16.35 -3.33
N ILE A 139 12.09 15.38 -3.63
CA ILE A 139 11.56 14.45 -2.63
C ILE A 139 12.70 13.72 -1.93
N ILE A 140 13.66 13.20 -2.70
CA ILE A 140 14.82 12.48 -2.17
C ILE A 140 15.72 13.41 -1.33
N GLU A 141 15.91 14.65 -1.76
CA GLU A 141 16.68 15.65 -1.00
C GLU A 141 16.04 15.96 0.37
N VAL A 142 14.72 16.17 0.40
CA VAL A 142 13.98 16.43 1.65
C VAL A 142 14.10 15.22 2.60
N ILE A 143 13.93 14.00 2.07
CA ILE A 143 14.08 12.76 2.83
C ILE A 143 15.49 12.63 3.41
N ARG A 144 16.54 12.81 2.59
CA ARG A 144 17.94 12.74 3.04
C ARG A 144 18.25 13.80 4.09
N GLY A 145 17.76 15.02 3.89
CA GLY A 145 17.91 16.12 4.83
C GLY A 145 17.27 15.81 6.18
N SER A 146 16.09 15.18 6.20
CA SER A 146 15.44 14.75 7.45
C SER A 146 16.22 13.64 8.15
N LEU A 147 16.65 12.62 7.40
CA LEU A 147 17.47 11.53 7.93
C LEU A 147 18.76 12.01 8.59
N ALA A 148 19.45 12.97 7.96
CA ALA A 148 20.70 13.52 8.47
C ALA A 148 20.53 14.30 9.80
N ARG A 149 19.31 14.78 10.11
CA ARG A 149 19.00 15.46 11.37
C ARG A 149 18.66 14.52 12.52
N ARG A 150 18.45 13.22 12.25
CA ARG A 150 18.18 12.25 13.30
C ARG A 150 19.43 12.03 14.14
N PRO A 151 19.31 11.98 15.48
CA PRO A 151 20.44 11.65 16.32
C PRO A 151 20.97 10.26 15.90
N SER A 152 22.28 10.15 15.65
CA SER A 152 22.89 8.85 15.39
C SER A 152 22.67 7.96 16.62
N LEU A 153 22.07 6.79 16.42
CA LEU A 153 22.12 5.72 17.43
C LEU A 153 23.57 5.25 17.52
N VAL A 154 24.38 5.94 18.31
CA VAL A 154 25.67 5.42 18.74
C VAL A 154 25.33 4.29 19.70
N PRO A 155 25.77 3.04 19.45
CA PRO A 155 25.62 1.98 20.44
C PRO A 155 26.37 2.44 21.70
N VAL A 156 25.67 2.53 22.82
CA VAL A 156 26.33 2.64 24.12
C VAL A 156 26.95 1.26 24.36
N GLU A 157 28.25 1.13 24.11
CA GLU A 157 29.03 -0.03 24.58
C GLU A 157 28.88 -0.09 26.10
N ALA A 158 28.35 -1.22 26.58
CA ALA A 158 28.25 -1.58 28.00
C ALA A 158 29.22 -2.72 28.30
#